data_AF-A0A8I2YDC6-F1
#
_entry.id   AF-A0A8I2YDC6-F1
#
_cell.length_a   1.000
_cell.length_b   1.000
_cell.length_c   1.000
_cell.angle_alpha   90.00
_cell.angle_beta   90.00
_cell.angle_gamma   90.00
#
_symmetry.space_group_name_H-M   'P 1'
#
loop_
_entity.id
_entity.type
_entity.pdbx_description
1 polymer ?
#
loop_
_entity_poly.entity_id
_entity_poly.type
_entity_poly.pdbx_seq_one_letter_code
_entity_poly.pdbx_strand_id
1 'polypeptide(L)'
;MVPKGVKFFGDPKAGEKAPMVVNKIQQSLRAPSAAPSGTPTRVVLQPGQLYLLDGGILDVLGLWLHPALSILLCRECQVALTSQMVPGHCKVHHGETTSPKALAAFTTFCEEKRVFNKPEQVTPPQPGGPPVEGISGPVDGFSCTADKSCLYSIKDYSSMQRHNREKHKGPAMGEIRSHSTKVQTLFTGVGRVYFKVSPLAASAGHGNLKAAVTRALPALHEADEGPLPAVEDREPPPLIRAMDWDNFHPELRADRRTRDPVIALKDRHKENENSGIFI
;
A
#
# COMPACT_ATOMS: atom_id res chain seq x y z
N MET A 1 53.06 27.58 32.02
CA MET A 1 52.27 28.71 31.48
C MET A 1 51.25 28.14 30.51
N VAL A 2 49.98 28.10 30.91
CA VAL A 2 48.85 27.58 30.13
C VAL A 2 47.76 28.67 30.19
N PRO A 3 47.20 29.11 29.06
CA PRO A 3 46.27 30.23 29.08
C PRO A 3 44.89 29.81 29.57
N LYS A 4 44.30 30.71 30.36
CA LYS A 4 42.93 30.69 30.86
C LYS A 4 41.94 31.00 29.74
N GLY A 5 40.80 30.31 29.77
CA GLY A 5 39.49 30.94 29.67
C GLY A 5 38.91 31.14 28.27
N VAL A 6 37.87 30.37 27.96
CA VAL A 6 36.79 30.83 27.08
C VAL A 6 35.47 30.45 27.75
N LYS A 7 34.72 31.47 28.19
CA LYS A 7 33.32 31.34 28.61
C LYS A 7 32.45 31.59 27.37
N PHE A 8 31.61 30.63 27.01
CA PHE A 8 30.49 30.86 26.10
C PHE A 8 29.21 30.95 26.92
N PHE A 9 28.72 32.18 27.09
CA PHE A 9 27.34 32.49 27.45
C PHE A 9 26.58 32.73 26.15
N GLY A 10 25.43 32.09 26.00
CA GLY A 10 24.53 32.28 24.88
C GLY A 10 23.20 31.60 25.18
N ASP A 11 22.40 32.24 26.03
CA ASP A 11 21.01 31.86 26.26
C ASP A 11 20.21 32.02 24.95
N PRO A 12 19.52 30.97 24.45
CA PRO A 12 18.62 31.13 23.33
C PRO A 12 17.35 31.84 23.79
N LYS A 13 17.11 33.02 23.18
CA LYS A 13 15.89 33.81 23.32
C LYS A 13 14.66 32.95 22.98
N ALA A 14 13.71 32.95 23.91
CA ALA A 14 12.34 32.52 23.67
C ALA A 14 11.69 33.45 22.63
N GLY A 15 11.29 32.91 21.49
CA GLY A 15 10.61 33.66 20.44
C GLY A 15 9.93 32.74 19.43
N GLU A 16 8.62 32.95 19.27
CA GLU A 16 7.75 32.49 18.19
C GLU A 16 7.39 31.00 18.11
N LYS A 17 6.28 30.66 18.78
CA LYS A 17 5.46 29.52 18.41
C LYS A 17 4.73 29.84 17.11
N ALA A 18 5.14 29.19 16.02
CA ALA A 18 4.36 29.15 14.79
C ALA A 18 3.00 28.46 15.06
N PRO A 19 1.88 28.98 14.53
CA PRO A 19 0.60 28.29 14.59
C PRO A 19 0.67 27.04 13.70
N MET A 20 0.68 25.86 14.33
CA MET A 20 0.39 24.60 13.64
C MET A 20 -1.03 24.67 13.07
N VAL A 21 -1.12 24.86 11.76
CA VAL A 21 -2.36 24.71 11.00
C VAL A 21 -2.69 23.21 10.98
N VAL A 22 -3.47 22.78 11.97
CA VAL A 22 -4.05 21.43 11.99
C VAL A 22 -5.15 21.39 10.94
N ASN A 23 -4.86 20.81 9.78
CA ASN A 23 -5.87 20.49 8.77
C ASN A 23 -6.80 19.41 9.34
N LYS A 24 -7.92 19.84 9.94
CA LYS A 24 -9.03 18.96 10.34
C LYS A 24 -9.73 18.44 9.09
N ILE A 25 -9.22 17.36 8.51
CA ILE A 25 -10.03 16.49 7.65
C ILE A 25 -10.87 15.61 8.59
N GLN A 26 -11.95 16.17 9.13
CA GLN A 26 -13.01 15.37 9.76
C GLN A 26 -13.84 14.71 8.66
N GLN A 27 -13.29 13.68 8.02
CA GLN A 27 -14.13 12.75 7.26
C GLN A 27 -14.92 11.91 8.27
N SER A 28 -16.24 12.05 8.21
CA SER A 28 -17.19 11.23 8.96
C SER A 28 -17.12 9.78 8.47
N LEU A 29 -16.13 9.03 8.97
CA LEU A 29 -16.06 7.59 8.80
C LEU A 29 -17.18 6.98 9.67
N ARG A 30 -18.32 6.67 9.05
CA ARG A 30 -19.35 5.85 9.70
C ARG A 30 -18.73 4.52 10.09
N ALA A 31 -18.72 4.23 11.39
CA ALA A 31 -18.31 2.92 11.89
C ALA A 31 -19.19 1.84 11.24
N PRO A 32 -18.62 0.71 10.78
CA PRO A 32 -19.39 -0.36 10.19
C PRO A 32 -20.41 -0.89 11.21
N SER A 33 -21.69 -0.88 10.80
CA SER A 33 -22.81 -1.37 11.60
C SER A 33 -22.67 -2.88 11.84
N ALA A 34 -22.79 -3.31 13.10
CA ALA A 34 -22.69 -4.72 13.48
C ALA A 34 -23.84 -5.53 12.85
N ALA A 35 -23.51 -6.54 12.03
CA ALA A 35 -24.47 -7.40 11.36
C ALA A 35 -24.90 -8.60 12.25
N PRO A 36 -26.13 -9.13 12.06
CA PRO A 36 -26.64 -10.27 12.81
C PRO A 36 -25.93 -11.59 12.44
N SER A 37 -25.90 -12.51 13.41
CA SER A 37 -25.15 -13.77 13.46
C SER A 37 -25.38 -14.71 12.26
N GLY A 38 -24.30 -15.09 11.56
CA GLY A 38 -24.34 -16.19 10.58
C GLY A 38 -23.00 -16.55 9.92
N THR A 39 -22.08 -15.61 9.76
CA THR A 39 -20.69 -15.86 9.35
C THR A 39 -19.80 -14.81 10.01
N PRO A 40 -18.51 -15.07 10.29
CA PRO A 40 -17.61 -14.03 10.76
C PRO A 40 -17.49 -12.97 9.65
N THR A 41 -18.23 -11.86 9.81
CA THR A 41 -18.26 -10.75 8.87
C THR A 41 -16.86 -10.17 8.78
N ARG A 42 -16.13 -10.53 7.73
CA ARG A 42 -14.81 -9.98 7.46
C ARG A 42 -14.92 -8.50 7.10
N VAL A 43 -13.88 -7.75 7.46
CA VAL A 43 -13.79 -6.33 7.12
C VAL A 43 -13.47 -6.21 5.64
N VAL A 44 -14.30 -5.48 4.90
CA VAL A 44 -14.08 -5.18 3.48
C VAL A 44 -13.33 -3.86 3.38
N LEU A 45 -12.08 -3.90 2.91
CA LEU A 45 -11.28 -2.71 2.65
C LEU A 45 -11.49 -2.25 1.21
N GLN A 46 -11.86 -1.00 1.04
CA GLN A 46 -12.11 -0.39 -0.26
C GLN A 46 -10.78 0.03 -0.92
N PRO A 47 -10.55 -0.35 -2.19
CA PRO A 47 -9.38 0.07 -2.95
C PRO A 47 -9.17 1.60 -2.97
N GLY A 48 -7.98 2.05 -2.54
CA GLY A 48 -7.54 3.45 -2.50
C GLY A 48 -8.29 4.36 -1.53
N GLN A 49 -9.06 3.80 -0.59
CA GLN A 49 -9.45 4.51 0.61
C GLN A 49 -8.30 4.48 1.62
N LEU A 50 -7.88 5.65 2.09
CA LEU A 50 -6.91 5.76 3.18
C LEU A 50 -7.61 5.44 4.50
N TYR A 51 -7.05 4.49 5.25
CA TYR A 51 -7.58 4.10 6.55
C TYR A 51 -6.70 4.57 7.72
N LEU A 52 -5.56 5.20 7.46
CA LEU A 52 -4.66 5.63 8.51
C LEU A 52 -5.07 6.99 9.06
N LEU A 53 -5.36 7.04 10.35
CA LEU A 53 -5.59 8.28 11.09
C LEU A 53 -4.40 8.56 12.02
N ASP A 54 -3.94 9.81 12.02
CA ASP A 54 -2.93 10.35 12.93
C ASP A 54 -3.54 11.47 13.81
N GLY A 55 -2.72 12.05 14.70
CA GLY A 55 -3.14 13.15 15.55
C GLY A 55 -3.07 12.90 17.06
N GLY A 56 -2.77 13.96 17.81
CA GLY A 56 -2.92 14.02 19.27
C GLY A 56 -2.04 13.00 19.99
N ILE A 57 -2.65 12.14 20.81
CA ILE A 57 -1.90 11.12 21.57
C ILE A 57 -1.21 10.09 20.65
N LEU A 58 -1.74 9.88 19.44
CA LEU A 58 -1.13 8.94 18.49
C LEU A 58 0.20 9.45 17.95
N ASP A 59 0.34 10.77 17.70
CA ASP A 59 1.59 11.36 17.25
C ASP A 59 2.67 11.26 18.32
N VAL A 60 2.30 11.51 19.58
CA VAL A 60 3.19 11.41 20.73
C VAL A 60 3.74 9.99 20.91
N LEU A 61 2.94 8.97 20.57
CA LEU A 61 3.33 7.56 20.69
C LEU A 61 3.90 6.97 19.37
N GLY A 62 3.99 7.75 18.30
CA GLY A 62 4.43 7.26 17.00
C GLY A 62 3.50 6.19 16.37
N LEU A 63 2.19 6.34 16.55
CA LEU A 63 1.17 5.37 16.13
C LEU A 63 0.23 5.92 15.05
N TRP A 64 -0.37 5.03 14.27
CA TRP A 64 -1.57 5.28 13.47
C TRP A 64 -2.75 4.47 14.01
N LEU A 65 -3.96 4.99 13.85
CA LEU A 65 -5.20 4.24 14.06
C LEU A 65 -5.73 3.76 12.70
N HIS A 66 -6.05 2.47 12.61
CA HIS A 66 -6.76 1.90 11.46
C HIS A 66 -8.22 1.61 11.86
N PRO A 67 -9.17 2.55 11.68
CA PRO A 67 -10.51 2.49 12.26
C PRO A 67 -11.36 1.35 11.70
N ALA A 68 -11.15 0.95 10.45
CA ALA A 68 -11.89 -0.17 9.85
C ALA A 68 -11.55 -1.53 10.50
N LEU A 69 -10.34 -1.66 11.04
CA LEU A 69 -9.86 -2.88 11.70
C LEU A 69 -9.84 -2.72 13.22
N SER A 70 -10.09 -1.51 13.75
CA SER A 70 -9.99 -1.16 15.17
C SER A 70 -8.65 -1.58 15.80
N ILE A 71 -7.55 -1.34 15.09
CA ILE A 71 -6.18 -1.64 15.55
C ILE A 71 -5.28 -0.41 15.44
N LEU A 72 -4.14 -0.46 16.14
CA LEU A 72 -3.10 0.56 16.07
C LEU A 72 -1.91 0.03 15.29
N LEU A 73 -1.20 0.89 14.57
CA LEU A 73 -0.03 0.54 13.79
C LEU A 73 1.16 1.38 14.25
N CYS A 74 2.31 0.75 14.49
CA CYS A 74 3.53 1.49 14.80
C CYS A 74 4.15 2.05 13.51
N ARG A 75 4.42 3.36 13.49
CA ARG A 75 4.98 4.07 12.31
C ARG A 75 6.38 3.59 11.95
N GLU A 76 7.20 3.33 12.96
CA GLU A 76 8.60 2.94 12.78
C GLU A 76 8.74 1.45 12.51
N CYS A 77 8.09 0.61 13.31
CA CYS A 77 8.21 -0.84 13.18
C CYS A 77 7.32 -1.44 12.10
N GLN A 78 6.31 -0.72 11.60
CA GLN A 78 5.35 -1.20 10.61
C GLN A 78 4.68 -2.52 11.02
N VAL A 79 4.22 -2.59 12.27
CA VAL A 79 3.51 -3.73 12.85
C VAL A 79 2.16 -3.30 13.42
N ALA A 80 1.15 -4.18 13.35
CA ALA A 80 -0.10 -3.94 14.05
C ALA A 80 -0.01 -4.33 15.53
N LEU A 81 -0.69 -3.54 16.35
CA LEU A 81 -0.73 -3.63 17.81
C LEU A 81 -2.17 -3.49 18.28
N THR A 82 -2.52 -4.26 19.30
CA THR A 82 -3.73 -3.99 20.10
C THR A 82 -3.40 -3.02 21.22
N SER A 83 -4.43 -2.42 21.84
CA SER A 83 -4.23 -1.44 22.91
C SER A 83 -3.34 -1.96 24.05
N GLN A 84 -3.47 -3.25 24.42
CA GLN A 84 -2.67 -3.89 25.46
C GLN A 84 -1.20 -4.10 25.08
N MET A 85 -0.90 -4.22 23.78
CA MET A 85 0.46 -4.46 23.29
C MET A 85 1.29 -3.18 23.24
N VAL A 86 0.66 -2.01 23.08
CA VAL A 86 1.34 -0.73 22.87
C VAL A 86 2.32 -0.38 23.99
N PRO A 87 1.98 -0.41 25.29
CA PRO A 87 2.92 -0.03 26.34
C PRO A 87 4.17 -0.91 26.38
N GLY A 88 4.00 -2.22 26.16
CA GLY A 88 5.10 -3.17 26.09
C GLY A 88 5.96 -2.94 24.84
N HIS A 89 5.33 -2.71 23.69
CA HIS A 89 6.01 -2.43 22.43
C HIS A 89 6.85 -1.15 22.51
N CYS A 90 6.27 -0.03 22.98
CA CYS A 90 6.97 1.25 23.11
C CYS A 90 8.20 1.14 24.01
N LYS A 91 8.06 0.46 25.16
CA LYS A 91 9.17 0.25 26.08
C LYS A 91 10.30 -0.59 25.47
N VAL A 92 9.96 -1.66 24.73
CA VAL A 92 10.94 -2.61 24.19
C VAL A 92 11.61 -2.10 22.91
N HIS A 93 10.85 -1.50 21.99
CA HIS A 93 11.33 -1.15 20.66
C HIS A 93 11.75 0.31 20.51
N HIS A 94 11.13 1.23 21.26
CA HIS A 94 11.45 2.66 21.20
C HIS A 94 12.19 3.15 22.44
N GLY A 95 12.32 2.33 23.49
CA GLY A 95 12.93 2.72 24.76
C GLY A 95 12.14 3.79 25.52
N GLU A 96 10.93 4.12 25.05
CA GLU A 96 10.12 5.18 25.59
C GLU A 96 9.33 4.68 26.80
N THR A 97 9.57 5.30 27.95
CA THR A 97 8.70 5.09 29.11
C THR A 97 7.52 6.04 28.99
N THR A 98 6.38 5.51 28.56
CA THR A 98 5.15 6.30 28.46
C THR A 98 4.77 6.81 29.86
N SER A 99 4.62 8.13 30.00
CA SER A 99 4.21 8.71 31.28
C SER A 99 2.85 8.17 31.72
N PRO A 100 2.56 8.00 33.03
CA PRO A 100 1.27 7.52 33.51
C PRO A 100 0.08 8.36 32.99
N LYS A 101 0.28 9.68 32.84
CA LYS A 101 -0.70 10.60 32.27
C LYS A 101 -0.97 10.32 30.79
N ALA A 102 0.07 10.05 30.00
CA ALA A 102 -0.07 9.69 28.59
C ALA A 102 -0.73 8.33 28.42
N LEU A 103 -0.40 7.35 29.27
CA LEU A 103 -1.07 6.04 29.29
C LEU A 103 -2.56 6.17 29.62
N ALA A 104 -2.93 6.98 30.61
CA ALA A 104 -4.34 7.22 30.94
C ALA A 104 -5.10 7.85 29.76
N ALA A 105 -4.53 8.87 29.12
CA ALA A 105 -5.11 9.50 27.93
C ALA A 105 -5.23 8.53 26.75
N PHE A 106 -4.23 7.67 26.56
CA PHE A 106 -4.22 6.63 25.53
C PHE A 106 -5.31 5.59 25.78
N THR A 107 -5.49 5.12 27.02
CA THR A 107 -6.56 4.18 27.38
C THR A 107 -7.94 4.77 27.09
N THR A 108 -8.19 6.03 27.49
CA THR A 108 -9.45 6.72 27.18
C THR A 108 -9.67 6.84 25.66
N PHE A 109 -8.62 7.14 24.89
CA PHE A 109 -8.70 7.18 23.43
C PHE A 109 -9.06 5.81 22.83
N CYS A 110 -8.43 4.73 23.30
CA CYS A 110 -8.72 3.37 22.84
C CYS A 110 -10.17 2.96 23.12
N GLU A 111 -10.71 3.32 24.29
CA GLU A 111 -12.11 3.08 24.64
C GLU A 111 -13.07 3.87 23.72
N GLU A 112 -12.80 5.15 23.51
CA GLU A 112 -13.62 6.02 22.65
C GLU A 112 -13.66 5.51 21.19
N LYS A 113 -12.49 5.12 20.66
CA LYS A 113 -12.36 4.62 19.28
C LYS A 113 -12.64 3.12 19.15
N ARG A 114 -12.99 2.44 20.25
CA ARG A 114 -13.26 0.99 20.30
C ARG A 114 -12.12 0.16 19.69
N VAL A 115 -10.89 0.51 20.03
CA VAL A 115 -9.70 -0.25 19.64
C VAL A 115 -9.73 -1.60 20.34
N PHE A 116 -9.44 -2.67 19.61
CA PHE A 116 -9.42 -4.00 20.19
C PHE A 116 -8.28 -4.15 21.20
N ASN A 117 -8.58 -4.88 22.28
CA ASN A 117 -7.64 -5.10 23.37
C ASN A 117 -6.76 -6.33 23.11
N LYS A 118 -7.30 -7.34 22.42
CA LYS A 118 -6.62 -8.61 22.18
C LYS A 118 -6.60 -8.99 20.68
N PRO A 119 -5.54 -9.65 20.19
CA PRO A 119 -5.42 -10.02 18.78
C PRO A 119 -6.57 -10.90 18.27
N GLU A 120 -7.16 -11.75 19.11
CA GLU A 120 -8.23 -12.67 18.72
C GLU A 120 -9.55 -11.96 18.42
N GLN A 121 -9.71 -10.71 18.91
CA GLN A 121 -10.87 -9.89 18.63
C GLN A 121 -10.81 -9.26 17.22
N VAL A 122 -9.62 -9.21 16.63
CA VAL A 122 -9.39 -8.55 15.35
C VAL A 122 -9.81 -9.48 14.22
N THR A 123 -10.82 -9.07 13.49
CA THR A 123 -11.26 -9.81 12.31
C THR A 123 -10.36 -9.48 11.13
N PRO A 124 -9.69 -10.46 10.50
CA PRO A 124 -8.85 -10.20 9.35
C PRO A 124 -9.68 -9.67 8.17
N PRO A 125 -9.09 -8.86 7.29
CA PRO A 125 -9.79 -8.33 6.12
C PRO A 125 -10.21 -9.46 5.17
N GLN A 126 -11.14 -9.12 4.28
CA GLN A 126 -11.60 -10.03 3.25
C GLN A 126 -10.43 -10.46 2.33
N PRO A 127 -10.26 -11.76 2.05
CA PRO A 127 -9.21 -12.25 1.16
C PRO A 127 -9.31 -11.62 -0.23
N GLY A 128 -8.16 -11.24 -0.80
CA GLY A 128 -8.08 -10.64 -2.14
C GLY A 128 -8.35 -9.13 -2.17
N GLY A 129 -8.65 -8.51 -1.03
CA GLY A 129 -8.70 -7.05 -0.90
C GLY A 129 -7.32 -6.37 -1.05
N PRO A 130 -7.28 -5.03 -0.96
CA PRO A 130 -6.02 -4.30 -0.97
C PRO A 130 -5.15 -4.69 0.25
N PRO A 131 -3.82 -4.59 0.13
CA PRO A 131 -2.91 -4.66 1.27
C PRO A 131 -3.30 -3.64 2.35
N VAL A 132 -3.16 -4.04 3.60
CA VAL A 132 -3.32 -3.12 4.74
C VAL A 132 -2.12 -2.18 4.76
N GLU A 133 -2.42 -0.88 4.80
CA GLU A 133 -1.43 0.19 4.84
C GLU A 133 -0.75 0.25 6.22
N GLY A 134 0.47 0.79 6.27
CA GLY A 134 1.17 1.06 7.54
C GLY A 134 1.73 -0.17 8.26
N ILE A 135 1.65 -1.37 7.66
CA ILE A 135 2.32 -2.57 8.14
C ILE A 135 3.28 -3.13 7.08
N SER A 136 4.08 -4.12 7.47
CA SER A 136 4.97 -4.86 6.58
C SER A 136 4.25 -5.26 5.28
N GLY A 137 4.91 -5.03 4.15
CA GLY A 137 4.33 -5.23 2.82
C GLY A 137 3.97 -6.70 2.52
N PRO A 138 3.19 -6.94 1.46
CA PRO A 138 2.81 -8.30 1.06
C PRO A 138 4.04 -9.17 0.73
N VAL A 139 4.00 -10.41 1.18
CA VAL A 139 5.04 -11.43 0.91
C VAL A 139 4.47 -12.57 0.08
N ASP A 140 5.33 -13.31 -0.61
CA ASP A 140 4.92 -14.54 -1.29
C ASP A 140 4.46 -15.61 -0.29
N GLY A 141 3.38 -16.29 -0.64
CA GLY A 141 2.80 -17.36 0.16
C GLY A 141 1.75 -18.14 -0.62
N PHE A 142 0.88 -18.81 0.11
CA PHE A 142 -0.11 -19.74 -0.41
C PHE A 142 -1.48 -19.45 0.20
N SER A 143 -2.53 -19.63 -0.59
CA SER A 143 -3.91 -19.63 -0.11
C SER A 143 -4.58 -20.94 -0.47
N CYS A 144 -5.40 -21.44 0.45
CA CYS A 144 -6.12 -22.70 0.24
C CYS A 144 -7.19 -22.51 -0.84
N THR A 145 -7.34 -23.53 -1.69
CA THR A 145 -8.39 -23.61 -2.73
C THR A 145 -9.22 -24.88 -2.63
N ALA A 146 -9.03 -25.67 -1.55
CA ALA A 146 -9.73 -26.93 -1.37
C ALA A 146 -11.25 -26.77 -1.24
N ASP A 147 -11.68 -25.67 -0.62
CA ASP A 147 -13.08 -25.25 -0.48
C ASP A 147 -13.17 -23.73 -0.69
N LYS A 148 -14.24 -23.27 -1.36
CA LYS A 148 -14.55 -21.85 -1.54
C LYS A 148 -14.76 -21.14 -0.21
N SER A 149 -15.19 -21.86 0.84
CA SER A 149 -15.36 -21.30 2.18
C SER A 149 -14.05 -21.19 2.98
N CYS A 150 -12.98 -21.86 2.53
CA CYS A 150 -11.71 -21.86 3.24
C CYS A 150 -10.90 -20.61 2.92
N LEU A 151 -10.75 -19.75 3.92
CA LEU A 151 -10.03 -18.49 3.81
C LEU A 151 -8.64 -18.56 4.46
N TYR A 152 -8.09 -19.77 4.58
CA TYR A 152 -6.78 -19.98 5.14
C TYR A 152 -5.69 -19.56 4.15
N SER A 153 -4.77 -18.72 4.61
CA SER A 153 -3.57 -18.35 3.88
C SER A 153 -2.36 -18.50 4.81
N ILE A 154 -1.20 -18.77 4.25
CA ILE A 154 0.06 -18.86 5.00
C ILE A 154 1.25 -18.59 4.09
N LYS A 155 2.38 -18.18 4.67
CA LYS A 155 3.63 -17.97 3.94
C LYS A 155 4.26 -19.30 3.48
N ASP A 156 4.28 -20.31 4.34
CA ASP A 156 5.10 -21.52 4.14
C ASP A 156 4.30 -22.69 3.56
N TYR A 157 4.84 -23.33 2.53
CA TYR A 157 4.21 -24.46 1.84
C TYR A 157 3.93 -25.66 2.76
N SER A 158 4.90 -26.04 3.60
CA SER A 158 4.74 -27.17 4.53
C SER A 158 3.57 -26.96 5.50
N SER A 159 3.31 -25.71 5.91
CA SER A 159 2.17 -25.40 6.76
C SER A 159 0.86 -25.46 5.99
N MET A 160 0.85 -25.07 4.71
CA MET A 160 -0.30 -25.23 3.82
C MET A 160 -0.64 -26.71 3.57
N GLN A 161 0.37 -27.55 3.38
CA GLN A 161 0.18 -29.00 3.23
C GLN A 161 -0.43 -29.60 4.50
N ARG A 162 0.09 -29.22 5.68
CA ARG A 162 -0.48 -29.63 6.97
C ARG A 162 -1.94 -29.21 7.11
N HIS A 163 -2.25 -27.95 6.80
CA HIS A 163 -3.62 -27.43 6.82
C HIS A 163 -4.56 -28.25 5.91
N ASN A 164 -4.16 -28.53 4.67
CA ASN A 164 -4.96 -29.31 3.72
C ASN A 164 -5.23 -30.74 4.23
N ARG A 165 -4.22 -31.40 4.82
CA ARG A 165 -4.37 -32.73 5.41
C ARG A 165 -5.35 -32.71 6.59
N GLU A 166 -5.20 -31.74 7.50
CA GLU A 166 -5.97 -31.68 8.75
C GLU A 166 -7.42 -31.19 8.56
N LYS A 167 -7.63 -30.18 7.70
CA LYS A 167 -8.94 -29.52 7.54
C LYS A 167 -9.72 -30.01 6.34
N HIS A 168 -9.05 -30.46 5.28
CA HIS A 168 -9.71 -30.88 4.04
C HIS A 168 -9.57 -32.38 3.75
N LYS A 169 -8.96 -33.15 4.67
CA LYS A 169 -8.69 -34.59 4.50
C LYS A 169 -7.99 -34.90 3.17
N GLY A 170 -7.15 -33.97 2.70
CA GLY A 170 -6.42 -34.12 1.44
C GLY A 170 -5.49 -35.34 1.48
N PRO A 171 -5.19 -35.96 0.31
CA PRO A 171 -4.32 -37.13 0.27
C PRO A 171 -2.92 -36.76 0.80
N ALA A 172 -2.27 -37.67 1.53
CA ALA A 172 -0.96 -37.41 2.13
C ALA A 172 0.14 -37.02 1.12
N MET A 173 0.00 -37.44 -0.15
CA MET A 173 0.89 -37.14 -1.28
C MET A 173 0.14 -36.62 -2.53
N GLY A 174 -1.09 -36.13 -2.37
CA GLY A 174 -1.88 -35.62 -3.50
C GLY A 174 -1.52 -34.18 -3.87
N GLU A 175 -1.94 -33.74 -5.07
CA GLU A 175 -1.90 -32.34 -5.48
C GLU A 175 -2.50 -31.46 -4.38
N ILE A 176 -1.65 -30.62 -3.78
CA ILE A 176 -2.08 -29.70 -2.72
C ILE A 176 -2.97 -28.66 -3.37
N ARG A 177 -4.23 -28.58 -2.89
CA ARG A 177 -5.21 -27.59 -3.34
C ARG A 177 -4.88 -26.22 -2.75
N SER A 178 -3.86 -25.59 -3.32
CA SER A 178 -3.43 -24.24 -3.01
C SER A 178 -2.95 -23.53 -4.26
N HIS A 179 -3.03 -22.20 -4.25
CA HIS A 179 -2.39 -21.38 -5.26
C HIS A 179 -1.38 -20.41 -4.62
N SER A 180 -0.28 -20.16 -5.32
CA SER A 180 0.70 -19.14 -4.95
C SER A 180 0.09 -17.75 -5.05
N THR A 181 0.25 -16.93 -4.02
CA THR A 181 -0.35 -15.61 -3.93
C THR A 181 0.45 -14.70 -3.02
N LYS A 182 0.18 -13.40 -3.06
CA LYS A 182 0.66 -12.48 -2.02
C LYS A 182 -0.21 -12.59 -0.78
N VAL A 183 0.44 -12.66 0.37
CA VAL A 183 -0.19 -12.72 1.70
C VAL A 183 0.39 -11.63 2.59
N GLN A 184 -0.38 -11.20 3.58
CA GLN A 184 0.05 -10.24 4.60
C GLN A 184 -0.43 -10.74 5.96
N THR A 185 0.17 -10.23 7.04
CA THR A 185 -0.24 -10.56 8.42
C THR A 185 -0.31 -9.29 9.25
N LEU A 186 -1.31 -9.18 10.12
CA LEU A 186 -1.46 -8.01 11.00
C LEU A 186 -0.42 -8.05 12.13
N PHE A 187 -0.36 -9.17 12.84
CA PHE A 187 0.44 -9.31 14.06
C PHE A 187 1.70 -10.13 13.81
N THR A 188 2.80 -9.67 14.39
CA THR A 188 4.05 -10.42 14.47
C THR A 188 4.12 -11.19 15.79
N GLY A 189 4.53 -12.47 15.75
CA GLY A 189 4.75 -13.28 16.94
C GLY A 189 3.95 -14.57 16.95
N VAL A 190 3.37 -14.93 18.10
CA VAL A 190 2.47 -16.08 18.26
C VAL A 190 1.06 -15.66 17.81
N GLY A 191 0.32 -16.57 17.16
CA GLY A 191 -1.03 -16.28 16.68
C GLY A 191 -1.09 -15.48 15.38
N ARG A 192 -0.05 -15.54 14.53
CA ARG A 192 -0.07 -14.88 13.22
C ARG A 192 -1.20 -15.43 12.36
N VAL A 193 -2.07 -14.54 11.92
CA VAL A 193 -3.08 -14.84 10.91
C VAL A 193 -2.63 -14.18 9.61
N TYR A 194 -2.38 -14.99 8.59
CA TYR A 194 -2.12 -14.50 7.24
C TYR A 194 -3.43 -14.43 6.48
N PHE A 195 -3.54 -13.43 5.62
CA PHE A 195 -4.65 -13.26 4.70
C PHE A 195 -4.13 -12.94 3.30
N LYS A 196 -4.80 -13.47 2.30
CA LYS A 196 -4.52 -13.17 0.88
C LYS A 196 -4.81 -11.70 0.61
N VAL A 197 -3.89 -11.03 -0.09
CA VAL A 197 -4.03 -9.65 -0.55
C VAL A 197 -3.77 -9.56 -2.05
N SER A 198 -4.36 -8.57 -2.71
CA SER A 198 -4.11 -8.25 -4.11
C SER A 198 -3.36 -6.91 -4.21
N PRO A 199 -2.05 -6.91 -4.50
CA PRO A 199 -1.29 -5.66 -4.63
C PRO A 199 -1.87 -4.71 -5.69
N LEU A 200 -2.46 -5.28 -6.76
CA LEU A 200 -3.10 -4.50 -7.83
C LEU A 200 -4.32 -3.71 -7.34
N ALA A 201 -4.96 -4.16 -6.25
CA ALA A 201 -6.08 -3.45 -5.65
C ALA A 201 -5.63 -2.19 -4.87
N ALA A 202 -4.39 -2.13 -4.38
CA ALA A 202 -3.87 -0.93 -3.70
C ALA A 202 -3.90 0.30 -4.63
N SER A 203 -3.53 0.08 -5.88
CA SER A 203 -3.33 1.14 -6.87
C SER A 203 -4.60 1.56 -7.61
N ALA A 204 -5.77 1.03 -7.23
CA ALA A 204 -7.01 1.28 -7.95
C ALA A 204 -7.71 2.59 -7.60
N GLY A 205 -7.54 3.12 -6.38
CA GLY A 205 -8.24 4.35 -5.96
C GLY A 205 -7.38 5.62 -5.85
N HIS A 206 -6.05 5.51 -5.97
CA HIS A 206 -5.23 6.67 -6.27
C HIS A 206 -5.21 6.79 -7.79
N GLY A 207 -5.73 7.88 -8.35
CA GLY A 207 -5.79 8.17 -9.80
C GLY A 207 -4.43 8.30 -10.49
N ASN A 208 -3.46 7.49 -10.12
CA ASN A 208 -2.17 7.37 -10.77
C ASN A 208 -2.40 6.67 -12.11
N LEU A 209 -2.40 7.47 -13.17
CA LEU A 209 -2.46 7.04 -14.57
C LEU A 209 -1.52 5.85 -14.83
N LYS A 210 -0.32 5.82 -14.24
CA LYS A 210 0.63 4.71 -14.38
C LYS A 210 0.03 3.37 -13.92
N ALA A 211 -0.69 3.35 -12.81
CA ALA A 211 -1.31 2.13 -12.29
C ALA A 211 -2.57 1.71 -13.06
N ALA A 212 -3.28 2.66 -13.67
CA ALA A 212 -4.37 2.35 -14.60
C ALA A 212 -3.81 1.74 -15.90
N VAL A 213 -2.75 2.35 -16.45
CA VAL A 213 -2.05 1.90 -17.66
C VAL A 213 -1.40 0.52 -17.44
N THR A 214 -0.69 0.28 -16.33
CA THR A 214 -0.12 -1.04 -16.02
C THR A 214 -1.18 -2.12 -15.83
N ARG A 215 -2.42 -1.78 -15.41
CA ARG A 215 -3.54 -2.75 -15.35
C ARG A 215 -4.13 -3.07 -16.72
N ALA A 216 -4.13 -2.12 -17.64
CA ALA A 216 -4.59 -2.33 -19.01
C ALA A 216 -3.54 -3.06 -19.87
N LEU A 217 -2.24 -2.98 -19.51
CA LEU A 217 -1.16 -3.57 -20.29
C LEU A 217 -1.24 -5.10 -20.47
N PRO A 218 -1.55 -5.92 -19.45
CA PRO A 218 -1.70 -7.36 -19.64
C PRO A 218 -2.82 -7.72 -20.61
N ALA A 219 -3.90 -6.93 -20.65
CA ALA A 219 -4.98 -7.09 -21.64
C ALA A 219 -4.55 -6.67 -23.06
N LEU A 220 -3.48 -5.87 -23.19
CA LEU A 220 -2.83 -5.56 -24.47
C LEU A 220 -1.78 -6.61 -24.87
N HIS A 221 -1.27 -7.39 -23.91
CA HIS A 221 -0.23 -8.40 -24.13
C HIS A 221 -0.77 -9.77 -24.58
N GLU A 222 -2.07 -10.02 -24.48
CA GLU A 222 -2.69 -11.21 -25.11
C GLU A 222 -2.85 -11.07 -26.63
N ALA A 223 -2.45 -9.94 -27.24
CA ALA A 223 -2.08 -9.89 -28.64
C ALA A 223 -0.64 -10.42 -28.80
N ASP A 224 -0.50 -11.73 -28.65
CA ASP A 224 0.77 -12.47 -28.79
C ASP A 224 1.20 -12.58 -30.26
N GLU A 225 1.47 -11.43 -30.87
CA GLU A 225 2.39 -11.34 -31.99
C GLU A 225 3.41 -10.28 -31.62
N GLY A 226 4.47 -10.72 -30.94
CA GLY A 226 5.61 -9.86 -30.65
C GLY A 226 6.04 -9.12 -31.91
N PRO A 227 6.47 -7.84 -31.82
CA PRO A 227 6.85 -7.06 -32.98
C PRO A 227 7.89 -7.81 -33.79
N LEU A 228 7.48 -8.31 -34.96
CA LEU A 228 8.39 -8.99 -35.88
C LEU A 228 9.58 -8.06 -36.14
N PRO A 229 10.82 -8.58 -36.11
CA PRO A 229 11.99 -7.78 -36.45
C PRO A 229 11.79 -7.16 -37.83
N ALA A 230 12.36 -5.98 -38.06
CA ALA A 230 12.39 -5.38 -39.39
C ALA A 230 13.06 -6.39 -40.34
N VAL A 231 12.35 -6.81 -41.39
CA VAL A 231 12.81 -7.82 -42.34
C VAL A 231 13.78 -7.20 -43.36
N GLU A 232 13.69 -5.89 -43.55
CA GLU A 232 14.53 -5.12 -44.46
C GLU A 232 15.06 -3.84 -43.80
N ASP A 233 16.25 -3.39 -44.19
CA ASP A 233 16.93 -2.18 -43.67
C ASP A 233 16.14 -0.87 -43.86
N ARG A 234 15.02 -0.91 -44.60
CA ARG A 234 14.13 0.24 -44.86
C ARG A 234 12.74 0.10 -44.25
N GLU A 235 12.45 -1.01 -43.56
CA GLU A 235 11.18 -1.13 -42.87
C GLU A 235 11.11 -0.19 -41.66
N PRO A 236 9.94 0.41 -41.38
CA PRO A 236 9.75 1.19 -40.18
C PRO A 236 10.05 0.33 -38.93
N PRO A 237 10.69 0.88 -37.90
CA PRO A 237 10.93 0.16 -36.66
C PRO A 237 9.64 -0.44 -36.13
N PRO A 238 9.67 -1.63 -35.49
CA PRO A 238 8.45 -2.33 -35.11
C PRO A 238 7.50 -1.52 -34.21
N LEU A 239 8.03 -0.61 -33.39
CA LEU A 239 7.22 0.32 -32.59
C LEU A 239 6.40 1.29 -33.46
N ILE A 240 6.97 1.80 -34.56
CA ILE A 240 6.26 2.71 -35.49
C ILE A 240 5.11 1.96 -36.18
N ARG A 241 5.36 0.70 -36.57
CA ARG A 241 4.34 -0.19 -37.16
C ARG A 241 3.22 -0.50 -36.16
N ALA A 242 3.57 -0.88 -34.93
CA ALA A 242 2.60 -1.24 -33.90
C ALA A 242 1.70 -0.08 -33.48
N MET A 243 2.24 1.14 -33.47
CA MET A 243 1.49 2.36 -33.12
C MET A 243 0.72 2.95 -34.32
N ASP A 244 0.88 2.37 -35.51
CA ASP A 244 0.36 2.86 -36.79
C ASP A 244 0.63 4.36 -37.04
N TRP A 245 1.78 4.86 -36.57
CA TRP A 245 2.15 6.26 -36.77
C TRP A 245 2.37 6.59 -38.24
N ASP A 246 2.54 5.57 -39.07
CA ASP A 246 2.64 5.75 -40.51
C ASP A 246 1.35 6.19 -41.18
N ASN A 247 0.20 5.87 -40.58
CA ASN A 247 -1.12 6.31 -41.00
C ASN A 247 -1.67 7.45 -40.15
N PHE A 248 -0.89 8.01 -39.23
CA PHE A 248 -1.30 9.19 -38.49
C PHE A 248 -1.20 10.43 -39.40
N HIS A 249 -2.34 10.96 -39.84
CA HIS A 249 -2.49 12.05 -40.82
C HIS A 249 -1.84 11.76 -42.19
N PRO A 250 -2.39 10.81 -42.99
CA PRO A 250 -1.85 10.47 -44.30
C PRO A 250 -1.83 11.67 -45.27
N GLU A 251 -2.75 12.62 -45.10
CA GLU A 251 -2.82 13.86 -45.89
C GLU A 251 -1.60 14.77 -45.69
N LEU A 252 -0.98 14.77 -44.51
CA LEU A 252 0.26 15.53 -44.24
C LEU A 252 1.47 14.90 -44.92
N ARG A 253 1.43 13.60 -45.21
CA ARG A 253 2.51 12.89 -45.90
C ARG A 253 2.37 12.99 -47.41
N ALA A 254 1.13 12.93 -47.91
CA ALA A 254 0.83 12.96 -49.33
C ALA A 254 0.99 14.36 -49.95
N ASP A 255 0.64 15.43 -49.22
CA ASP A 255 0.76 16.80 -49.72
C ASP A 255 1.97 17.52 -49.11
N ARG A 256 2.95 17.82 -49.95
CA ARG A 256 4.14 18.58 -49.55
C ARG A 256 3.79 19.96 -48.96
N ARG A 257 2.71 20.59 -49.42
CA ARG A 257 2.32 21.94 -48.99
C ARG A 257 1.86 21.97 -47.53
N THR A 258 1.25 20.89 -47.06
CA THR A 258 0.83 20.75 -45.66
C THR A 258 1.96 20.18 -44.79
N ARG A 259 2.85 19.37 -45.39
CA ARG A 259 4.03 18.80 -44.71
C ARG A 259 5.08 19.84 -44.31
N ASP A 260 5.47 20.71 -45.24
CA ASP A 260 6.60 21.63 -45.04
C ASP A 260 6.38 22.60 -43.85
N PRO A 261 5.18 23.15 -43.61
CA PRO A 261 4.87 23.95 -42.42
C PRO A 261 5.01 23.18 -41.10
N VAL A 262 4.62 21.90 -41.06
CA VAL A 262 4.69 21.05 -39.86
C VAL A 262 6.14 20.70 -39.54
N ILE A 263 6.95 20.40 -40.56
CA ILE A 263 8.40 20.21 -40.39
C ILE A 263 9.05 21.50 -39.86
N ALA A 264 8.70 22.65 -40.42
CA ALA A 264 9.20 23.95 -39.95
C ALA A 264 8.73 24.30 -38.53
N LEU A 265 7.60 23.74 -38.06
CA LEU A 265 7.14 23.86 -36.68
C LEU A 265 7.98 22.98 -35.75
N LYS A 266 8.22 21.72 -36.14
CA LYS A 266 9.09 20.79 -35.40
C LYS A 266 10.50 21.35 -35.22
N ASP A 267 11.07 21.94 -36.26
CA ASP A 267 12.43 22.48 -36.19
C ASP A 267 12.51 23.74 -35.32
N ARG A 268 11.44 24.55 -35.27
CA ARG A 268 11.31 25.66 -34.30
C ARG A 268 11.20 25.17 -32.85
N HIS A 269 10.54 24.03 -32.62
CA HIS A 269 10.39 23.47 -31.28
C HIS A 269 11.66 22.80 -30.75
N LYS A 270 12.53 22.24 -31.61
CA LYS A 270 13.81 21.65 -31.19
C LYS A 270 14.72 22.64 -30.46
N GLU A 271 14.71 23.92 -30.83
CA GLU A 271 15.50 24.95 -30.14
C GLU A 271 14.93 25.25 -28.74
N ASN A 272 13.61 25.25 -28.60
CA ASN A 272 12.94 25.48 -27.32
C ASN A 272 12.99 24.26 -26.38
N GLU A 273 12.84 23.04 -26.90
CA GLU A 273 12.94 21.80 -26.12
C GLU A 273 14.37 21.58 -25.58
N ASN A 274 15.39 21.93 -26.36
CA ASN A 274 16.79 21.89 -25.92
C ASN A 274 17.12 22.94 -24.85
N SER A 275 16.27 23.98 -24.69
CA SER A 275 16.40 24.97 -23.62
C SER A 275 15.78 24.53 -22.29
N GLY A 276 15.10 23.36 -22.26
CA GLY A 276 14.54 22.75 -21.05
C GLY A 276 13.31 23.47 -20.47
N ILE A 277 12.77 24.49 -21.16
CA ILE A 277 11.57 25.19 -20.74
C ILE A 277 10.37 24.57 -21.46
N PHE A 278 9.68 23.67 -20.75
CA PHE A 278 8.33 23.26 -21.12
C PHE A 278 7.35 24.26 -20.48
N ILE A 279 6.62 25.02 -21.32
CA ILE A 279 5.44 25.79 -20.87
C ILE A 279 4.23 24.86 -20.89
#